data_AF-A0A6B9GB39-F1
#
_entry.id   AF-A0A6B9GB39-F1
#
_cell.length_a   1.000
_cell.length_b   1.000
_cell.length_c   1.000
_cell.angle_alpha   90.00
_cell.angle_beta   90.00
_cell.angle_gamma   90.00
#
_symmetry.space_group_name_H-M   'P 1'
#
loop_
_entity.id
_entity.type
_entity.pdbx_description
1 polymer ?
#
loop_
_entity_poly.entity_id
_entity_poly.type
_entity_poly.pdbx_seq_one_letter_code
_entity_poly.pdbx_strand_id
1 'polypeptide(L)'
;MFTINAEVRKEQGKGASRRLRHANKFPAIVYGGTEAPVAIELDHDVVMNMQAKEGFYTEVLTIVADGKEIKVKVQAVQRHPFKPKLHHIDFVRA
;
A
#
# COMPACT_ATOMS: atom_id res chain seq x y z
N MET A 1 10.41 12.58 -2.64
CA MET A 1 10.81 11.16 -2.82
C MET A 1 10.38 10.36 -1.62
N PHE A 2 9.46 9.42 -1.84
CA PHE A 2 8.90 8.56 -0.80
C PHE A 2 9.36 7.11 -1.01
N THR A 3 9.76 6.47 0.08
CA THR A 3 10.13 5.05 0.10
C THR A 3 9.28 4.35 1.14
N ILE A 4 8.59 3.28 0.74
CA ILE A 4 7.66 2.53 1.58
C ILE A 4 8.14 1.09 1.65
N ASN A 5 8.42 0.60 2.86
CA ASN A 5 8.70 -0.81 3.08
C ASN A 5 7.39 -1.61 3.08
N ALA A 6 7.41 -2.76 2.41
CA ALA A 6 6.26 -3.63 2.26
C ALA A 6 6.68 -5.10 2.40
N GLU A 7 5.73 -5.93 2.84
CA GLU A 7 5.89 -7.39 2.83
C GLU A 7 4.90 -7.99 1.83
N VAL A 8 5.32 -9.03 1.10
CA VAL A 8 4.41 -9.76 0.20
C VAL A 8 3.43 -10.58 1.02
N ARG A 9 2.15 -10.48 0.68
CA ARG A 9 1.09 -11.17 1.43
C ARG A 9 1.08 -12.66 1.14
N LYS A 10 1.13 -13.46 2.21
CA LYS A 10 0.93 -14.91 2.17
C LYS A 10 -0.54 -15.30 2.12
N GLU A 11 -1.42 -14.51 2.74
CA GLU A 11 -2.84 -14.79 2.87
C GLU A 11 -3.71 -13.66 2.30
N GLN A 12 -4.77 -14.07 1.58
CA GLN A 12 -5.73 -13.16 0.95
C GLN A 12 -7.16 -13.37 1.46
N GLY A 13 -8.08 -12.51 1.04
CA GLY A 13 -9.49 -12.58 1.42
C GLY A 13 -9.88 -11.79 2.69
N LYS A 14 -11.16 -11.85 3.02
CA LYS A 14 -11.79 -10.99 4.05
C LYS A 14 -11.19 -11.18 5.45
N GLY A 15 -10.95 -12.44 5.85
CA GLY A 15 -10.40 -12.77 7.18
C GLY A 15 -8.98 -12.26 7.36
N ALA A 16 -8.09 -12.59 6.43
CA ALA A 16 -6.69 -12.14 6.44
C ALA A 16 -6.58 -10.61 6.44
N SER A 17 -7.33 -9.94 5.56
CA SER A 17 -7.33 -8.47 5.49
C SER A 17 -7.87 -7.80 6.75
N ARG A 18 -8.79 -8.44 7.50
CA ARG A 18 -9.23 -7.95 8.81
C ARG A 18 -8.12 -8.08 9.85
N ARG A 19 -7.45 -9.24 9.91
CA ARG A 19 -6.33 -9.47 10.83
C ARG A 19 -5.22 -8.42 10.67
N LEU A 20 -4.85 -8.09 9.43
CA LEU A 20 -3.88 -7.02 9.17
C LEU A 20 -4.30 -5.68 9.76
N ARG A 21 -5.55 -5.26 9.53
CA ARG A 21 -6.09 -3.99 10.07
C ARG A 21 -6.15 -3.97 11.59
N HIS A 22 -6.33 -5.13 12.23
CA HIS A 22 -6.25 -5.25 13.69
C HIS A 22 -4.80 -5.17 14.21
N ALA A 23 -3.83 -5.62 13.43
CA ALA A 23 -2.40 -5.58 13.73
C ALA A 23 -1.71 -4.27 13.32
N ASN A 24 -2.45 -3.18 13.15
CA ASN A 24 -1.96 -1.87 12.69
C ASN A 24 -1.24 -1.90 11.32
N LYS A 25 -1.57 -2.86 10.47
CA LYS A 25 -1.17 -2.92 9.06
C LYS A 25 -2.40 -2.77 8.17
N PHE A 26 -2.23 -2.59 6.86
CA PHE A 26 -3.35 -2.68 5.92
C PHE A 26 -2.91 -3.28 4.58
N PRO A 27 -3.83 -3.97 3.88
CA PRO A 27 -3.53 -4.55 2.57
C PRO A 27 -3.40 -3.48 1.49
N ALA A 28 -2.52 -3.70 0.53
CA ALA A 28 -2.43 -2.92 -0.72
C ALA A 28 -2.10 -3.85 -1.89
N ILE A 29 -2.22 -3.33 -3.11
CA ILE A 29 -1.89 -4.06 -4.34
C ILE A 29 -1.05 -3.21 -5.27
N VAL A 30 -0.06 -3.83 -5.90
CA VAL A 30 0.74 -3.25 -6.98
C VAL A 30 0.42 -3.97 -8.28
N TYR A 31 0.05 -3.23 -9.32
CA TYR A 31 -0.23 -3.79 -10.64
C TYR A 31 0.21 -2.84 -11.77
N GLY A 32 -0.02 -3.23 -13.02
CA GLY A 32 0.34 -2.46 -14.21
C GLY A 32 1.55 -3.05 -14.93
N GLY A 33 1.71 -2.70 -16.20
CA GLY A 33 2.68 -3.33 -17.08
C GLY A 33 2.30 -4.77 -17.46
N THR A 34 3.30 -5.58 -17.80
CA THR A 34 3.14 -7.00 -18.20
C THR A 34 3.32 -7.98 -17.05
N GLU A 35 3.86 -7.52 -15.91
CA GLU A 35 4.07 -8.35 -14.73
C GLU A 35 2.77 -8.63 -13.98
N ALA A 36 2.71 -9.81 -13.33
CA ALA A 36 1.61 -10.15 -12.47
C ALA A 36 1.42 -9.11 -11.33
N PRO A 37 0.16 -8.85 -10.90
CA PRO A 37 -0.10 -8.06 -9.71
C PRO A 37 0.50 -8.69 -8.45
N VAL A 38 1.02 -7.86 -7.55
CA VAL A 38 1.60 -8.29 -6.29
C VAL A 38 0.76 -7.72 -5.14
N ALA A 39 0.24 -8.62 -4.30
CA ALA A 39 -0.46 -8.25 -3.08
C ALA A 39 0.55 -8.02 -1.96
N ILE A 40 0.50 -6.85 -1.34
CA ILE A 40 1.44 -6.43 -0.29
C ILE A 40 0.70 -5.98 0.98
N GLU A 41 1.39 -5.99 2.10
CA GLU A 41 0.94 -5.39 3.35
C GLU A 41 1.86 -4.24 3.75
N LEU A 42 1.25 -3.20 4.32
CA LEU A 42 1.92 -1.95 4.67
C LEU A 42 1.65 -1.62 6.13
N ASP A 43 2.64 -0.99 6.78
CA ASP A 43 2.46 -0.39 8.10
C ASP A 43 1.51 0.81 8.01
N HIS A 44 0.51 0.83 8.89
CA HIS A 44 -0.54 1.85 8.83
C HIS A 44 -0.04 3.24 9.17
N ASP A 45 0.68 3.40 10.28
CA ASP A 45 1.06 4.71 10.80
C ASP A 45 2.09 5.38 9.89
N VAL A 46 3.05 4.59 9.38
CA VAL A 46 4.06 5.08 8.43
C VAL A 46 3.38 5.66 7.19
N VAL A 47 2.49 4.89 6.55
CA VAL A 47 1.83 5.36 5.32
C VAL A 47 0.82 6.46 5.61
N MET A 48 0.12 6.42 6.75
CA MET A 48 -0.80 7.48 7.17
C MET A 48 -0.11 8.84 7.32
N ASN A 49 1.11 8.85 7.86
CA ASN A 49 1.93 10.05 7.96
C ASN A 49 2.48 10.49 6.60
N MET A 50 2.92 9.55 5.76
CA MET A 50 3.42 9.87 4.41
C MET A 50 2.33 10.46 3.52
N GLN A 51 1.11 9.90 3.56
CA GLN A 51 0.00 10.35 2.72
C GLN A 51 -0.55 11.74 3.09
N ALA A 52 -0.14 12.29 4.23
CA ALA A 52 -0.51 13.65 4.61
C ALA A 52 0.20 14.72 3.74
N LYS A 53 1.30 14.35 3.09
CA LYS A 53 2.02 15.22 2.15
C LYS A 53 1.38 15.08 0.77
N GLU A 54 1.07 16.21 0.13
CA GLU A 54 0.43 16.24 -1.20
C GLU A 54 1.22 15.45 -2.24
N GLY A 55 2.55 15.52 -2.19
CA GLY A 55 3.46 14.77 -3.06
C GLY A 55 3.22 13.26 -3.07
N PHE A 56 2.61 12.69 -2.03
CA PHE A 56 2.31 11.25 -1.98
C PHE A 56 1.39 10.79 -3.12
N TYR A 57 0.50 11.66 -3.62
CA TYR A 57 -0.46 11.31 -4.66
C TYR A 57 0.01 11.67 -6.08
N THR A 58 1.02 12.53 -6.20
CA THR A 58 1.48 13.09 -7.49
C THR A 58 2.85 12.59 -7.89
N GLU A 59 3.74 12.32 -6.93
CA GLU A 59 5.09 11.84 -7.18
C GLU A 59 5.13 10.33 -7.49
N VAL A 60 6.22 9.90 -8.13
CA VAL A 60 6.58 8.49 -8.18
C VAL A 60 7.13 8.08 -6.81
N LEU A 61 6.53 7.04 -6.25
CA LEU A 61 6.90 6.42 -4.99
C LEU A 61 7.77 5.18 -5.26
N THR A 62 8.60 4.81 -4.29
CA THR A 62 9.32 3.53 -4.30
C THR A 62 8.74 2.61 -3.24
N ILE A 63 8.28 1.42 -3.63
CA ILE A 63 7.92 0.34 -2.70
C ILE A 63 9.07 -0.65 -2.66
N VAL A 64 9.55 -0.97 -1.46
CA VAL A 64 10.57 -2.01 -1.23
C VAL A 64 9.85 -3.25 -0.70
N ALA A 65 9.77 -4.29 -1.51
CA ALA A 65 9.18 -5.58 -1.14
C ALA A 65 10.18 -6.71 -1.39
N ASP A 66 10.47 -7.53 -0.39
CA ASP A 66 11.45 -8.63 -0.45
C ASP A 66 12.82 -8.18 -1.03
N GLY A 67 13.27 -6.97 -0.68
CA GLY A 67 14.52 -6.38 -1.16
C GLY A 67 14.49 -5.87 -2.60
N LYS A 68 13.34 -5.93 -3.29
CA LYS A 68 13.16 -5.39 -4.64
C LYS A 68 12.48 -4.02 -4.57
N GLU A 69 13.05 -3.05 -5.28
CA GLU A 69 12.46 -1.73 -5.46
C GLU A 69 11.48 -1.73 -6.63
N ILE A 70 10.27 -1.22 -6.39
CA ILE A 70 9.21 -1.10 -7.38
C ILE A 70 8.77 0.35 -7.42
N LYS A 71 8.91 0.99 -8.58
CA LYS A 71 8.44 2.38 -8.79
C LYS A 71 6.95 2.38 -9.11
N VAL A 72 6.18 3.15 -8.35
CA VAL A 72 4.72 3.15 -8.45
C VAL A 72 4.14 4.55 -8.27
N LYS A 73 2.88 4.72 -8.68
CA LYS A 73 2.03 5.86 -8.32
C LYS A 73 0.77 5.37 -7.61
N VAL A 74 0.20 6.20 -6.75
CA VAL A 74 -1.09 5.91 -6.13
C VAL A 74 -2.18 6.01 -7.19
N GLN A 75 -2.93 4.94 -7.39
CA GLN A 75 -4.10 4.93 -8.26
C GLN A 75 -5.37 5.24 -7.47
N ALA A 76 -5.58 4.56 -6.35
CA ALA A 76 -6.78 4.71 -5.54
C ALA A 76 -6.50 4.45 -4.06
N VAL A 77 -7.24 5.15 -3.20
CA VAL A 77 -7.15 4.99 -1.74
C VAL A 77 -8.53 4.71 -1.18
N GLN A 78 -8.67 3.60 -0.46
CA GLN A 78 -9.85 3.30 0.34
C GLN A 78 -9.60 3.74 1.77
N ARG A 79 -10.47 4.59 2.29
CA ARG A 79 -10.44 5.08 3.67
C ARG A 79 -11.51 4.40 4.51
N HIS A 80 -11.29 4.35 5.82
CA HIS A 80 -12.31 3.92 6.75
C HIS A 80 -13.49 4.91 6.69
N PRO A 81 -14.76 4.45 6.69
CA PRO A 81 -15.91 5.31 6.48
C PRO A 81 -16.01 6.53 7.41
N PHE A 82 -15.58 6.39 8.67
CA PHE A 82 -15.66 7.45 9.68
C PHE A 82 -14.40 7.62 10.54
N LYS A 83 -13.37 6.77 10.40
CA LYS A 83 -12.14 6.86 11.20
C LYS A 83 -11.02 7.41 10.33
N PRO A 84 -10.04 8.14 10.89
CA PRO A 84 -8.84 8.55 10.16
C PRO A 84 -7.90 7.36 9.96
N LYS A 85 -8.34 6.34 9.21
CA LYS A 85 -7.58 5.12 8.93
C LYS A 85 -7.66 4.73 7.46
N LEU A 86 -6.54 4.27 6.91
CA LEU A 86 -6.47 3.63 5.60
C LEU A 86 -6.98 2.19 5.65
N HIS A 87 -7.74 1.78 4.63
CA HIS A 87 -8.27 0.42 4.48
C HIS A 87 -7.58 -0.40 3.39
N HIS A 88 -7.25 0.26 2.27
CA HIS A 88 -6.58 -0.31 1.13
C HIS A 88 -5.97 0.79 0.26
N ILE A 89 -4.87 0.52 -0.42
CA ILE A 89 -4.32 1.38 -1.47
C ILE A 89 -4.01 0.54 -2.70
N ASP A 90 -4.33 1.10 -3.85
CA ASP A 90 -4.02 0.58 -5.17
C ASP A 90 -2.85 1.37 -5.73
N PHE A 91 -1.80 0.68 -6.13
CA PHE A 91 -0.62 1.25 -6.76
C PHE A 91 -0.49 0.75 -8.19
N VAL A 92 -0.24 1.67 -9.11
CA VAL A 92 0.09 1.36 -10.51
C VAL A 92 1.58 1.54 -10.73
N ARG A 93 2.23 0.59 -11.40
CA ARG A 93 3.64 0.69 -11.82
C ARG A 93 3.81 1.92 -12.70
N ALA A 94 4.79 2.75 -12.35
CA ALA A 94 5.08 4.03 -13.01
C ALA A 94 5.91 3.86 -14.28
#